data_AF-A0A2F0ASR8-F1
#
_entry.id   AF-A0A2F0ASR8-F1
#
_cell.length_a   1.000
_cell.length_b   1.000
_cell.length_c   1.000
_cell.angle_alpha   90.00
_cell.angle_beta   90.00
_cell.angle_gamma   90.00
#
_symmetry.space_group_name_H-M   'P 1'
#
loop_
_entity.id
_entity.type
_entity.pdbx_description
1 polymer ?
#
loop_
_entity_poly.entity_id
_entity_poly.type
_entity_poly.pdbx_seq_one_letter_code
_entity_poly.pdbx_strand_id
1 'polypeptide(L)'
;MTQLITITEPRTTTFSLNRDQRRVRKREPGPRPPWLTVRYSRNRTFSAVEDTKTGLGLVTVCEEAMCPNIDECWSAGTATFMLMGDICTRRCGFCAVQKGMPRPLDGDEPRKIAEAIATMGVQHAVITSVNRDELPDGGAAHIAATVDAIRELVPATTIELLIPDHLGQRDAIEHILDSGPDIVAHNMETVARLYRRVRPQAQYQRSLDVLNWIGQRDGIISKTGLMMGLGETNSEVFDVMQDLRAVDCEIFTVGQYLSPTTRHLPVERWVTPDTFDEIAELGRQLGFSHVESGPLVRSSYMAHRAIEH
;
A
#
# COMPACT_ATOMS: atom_id res chain seq x y z
N MET A 1 -69.49 -15.18 -52.84
CA MET A 1 -69.73 -15.19 -51.39
C MET A 1 -68.46 -15.67 -50.72
N THR A 2 -67.84 -14.73 -50.01
CA THR A 2 -66.55 -14.81 -49.34
C THR A 2 -66.65 -15.68 -48.08
N GLN A 3 -65.71 -16.60 -47.87
CA GLN A 3 -65.45 -17.16 -46.55
C GLN A 3 -63.94 -17.12 -46.26
N LEU A 4 -63.66 -16.64 -45.06
CA LEU A 4 -62.39 -16.14 -44.58
C LEU A 4 -61.39 -17.26 -44.29
N ILE A 5 -60.14 -17.03 -44.67
CA ILE A 5 -58.98 -17.83 -44.26
C ILE A 5 -58.41 -17.17 -43.01
N THR A 6 -58.54 -17.84 -41.87
CA THR A 6 -58.01 -17.39 -40.58
C THR A 6 -56.53 -17.74 -40.49
N ILE A 7 -55.67 -16.74 -40.57
CA ILE A 7 -54.22 -16.87 -40.33
C ILE A 7 -54.03 -16.92 -38.81
N THR A 8 -53.55 -18.05 -38.29
CA THR A 8 -53.17 -18.21 -36.88
C THR A 8 -51.66 -18.03 -36.75
N GLU A 9 -51.25 -17.14 -35.84
CA GLU A 9 -49.87 -16.70 -35.58
C GLU A 9 -48.90 -17.84 -35.20
N PRO A 10 -47.59 -17.67 -35.43
CA PRO A 10 -46.60 -18.68 -35.05
C PRO A 10 -46.39 -18.71 -33.53
N ARG A 11 -46.41 -19.92 -32.97
CA ARG A 11 -46.03 -20.20 -31.58
C ARG A 11 -44.57 -19.80 -31.36
N THR A 12 -44.33 -18.73 -30.62
CA THR A 12 -43.05 -18.44 -29.99
C THR A 12 -42.84 -19.43 -28.85
N THR A 13 -41.96 -20.41 -29.05
CA THR A 13 -41.38 -21.20 -27.95
C THR A 13 -40.55 -20.28 -27.08
N THR A 14 -41.14 -19.80 -25.99
CA THR A 14 -40.42 -19.16 -24.90
C THR A 14 -39.60 -20.22 -24.18
N PHE A 15 -38.29 -20.20 -24.39
CA PHE A 15 -37.34 -20.87 -23.49
C PHE A 15 -37.52 -20.25 -22.10
N SER A 16 -38.18 -20.99 -21.21
CA SER A 16 -38.17 -20.69 -19.78
C SER A 16 -36.75 -20.90 -19.28
N LEU A 17 -35.96 -19.82 -19.27
CA LEU A 17 -34.74 -19.76 -18.49
C LEU A 17 -35.17 -19.83 -17.03
N ASN A 18 -35.09 -21.04 -16.45
CA ASN A 18 -35.11 -21.26 -15.02
C ASN A 18 -34.16 -20.22 -14.39
N ARG A 19 -34.75 -19.20 -13.76
CA ARG A 19 -34.06 -18.29 -12.84
C ARG A 19 -33.74 -19.06 -11.56
N ASP A 20 -32.92 -20.09 -11.68
CA ASP A 20 -32.15 -20.57 -10.56
C ASP A 20 -30.93 -19.64 -10.45
N GLN A 21 -31.19 -18.42 -9.99
CA GLN A 21 -30.16 -17.54 -9.49
C GLN A 21 -29.56 -18.24 -8.28
N ARG A 22 -28.57 -19.11 -8.54
CA ARG A 22 -27.59 -19.52 -7.54
C ARG A 22 -26.97 -18.22 -7.04
N ARG A 23 -27.54 -17.68 -5.95
CA ARG A 23 -26.85 -16.76 -5.05
C ARG A 23 -25.54 -17.46 -4.73
N VAL A 24 -24.46 -17.07 -5.40
CA VAL A 24 -23.11 -17.36 -4.94
C VAL A 24 -23.09 -16.75 -3.54
N ARG A 25 -23.27 -17.58 -2.52
CA ARG A 25 -23.18 -17.15 -1.13
C ARG A 25 -21.82 -16.47 -1.03
N LYS A 26 -21.80 -15.16 -0.74
CA LYS A 26 -20.59 -14.46 -0.30
C LYS A 26 -20.03 -15.34 0.82
N ARG A 27 -18.92 -16.04 0.56
CA ARG A 27 -18.23 -16.81 1.58
C ARG A 27 -17.58 -15.77 2.47
N GLU A 28 -18.23 -15.44 3.58
CA GLU A 28 -17.56 -14.72 4.64
C GLU A 28 -16.44 -15.62 5.17
N PRO A 29 -15.22 -15.10 5.38
CA PRO A 29 -14.02 -15.91 5.63
C PRO A 29 -14.03 -16.64 6.99
N GLY A 30 -15.16 -16.63 7.70
CA GLY A 30 -15.25 -17.10 9.08
C GLY A 30 -14.69 -16.07 10.07
N PRO A 31 -14.73 -16.37 11.39
CA PRO A 31 -14.21 -15.48 12.41
C PRO A 31 -12.72 -15.22 12.22
N ARG A 32 -12.24 -14.07 12.74
CA ARG A 32 -10.81 -13.74 12.73
C ARG A 32 -10.01 -14.85 13.42
N PRO A 33 -9.00 -15.44 12.75
CA PRO A 33 -8.24 -16.55 13.30
C PRO A 33 -7.28 -16.11 14.42
N PRO A 34 -6.88 -17.05 15.30
CA PRO A 34 -6.07 -16.75 16.48
C PRO A 34 -4.63 -16.28 16.16
N TRP A 35 -4.09 -16.62 14.99
CA TRP A 35 -2.75 -16.16 14.57
C TRP A 35 -2.72 -14.68 14.18
N LEU A 36 -3.87 -14.04 13.97
CA LEU A 36 -3.98 -12.60 13.77
C LEU A 36 -4.14 -11.87 15.11
N THR A 37 -3.30 -12.19 16.09
CA THR A 37 -3.29 -11.52 17.40
C THR A 37 -2.08 -10.60 17.51
N VAL A 38 -2.33 -9.34 17.88
CA VAL A 38 -1.30 -8.33 18.13
C VAL A 38 -0.96 -8.34 19.61
N ARG A 39 0.32 -8.13 19.96
CA ARG A 39 0.76 -7.94 21.34
C ARG A 39 0.66 -6.47 21.73
N TYR A 40 0.04 -6.19 22.87
CA TYR A 40 0.12 -4.86 23.48
C TYR A 40 1.52 -4.66 24.07
N SER A 41 2.20 -3.57 23.69
CA SER A 41 3.62 -3.37 24.03
C SER A 41 4.00 -1.94 24.41
N ARG A 42 3.03 -1.06 24.70
CA ARG A 42 3.31 0.37 24.96
C ARG A 42 4.28 0.57 26.13
N ASN A 43 5.32 1.36 25.88
CA ASN A 43 6.36 1.73 26.84
C ASN A 43 6.62 3.25 26.81
N ARG A 44 7.67 3.73 27.49
CA ARG A 44 8.03 5.16 27.48
C ARG A 44 8.43 5.67 26.08
N THR A 45 9.03 4.81 25.26
CA THR A 45 9.40 5.14 23.87
C THR A 45 8.16 5.38 23.03
N PHE A 46 7.09 4.59 23.20
CA PHE A 46 5.81 4.84 22.55
C PHE A 46 5.32 6.27 22.81
N SER A 47 5.28 6.69 24.09
CA SER A 47 4.84 8.04 24.46
C SER A 47 5.78 9.11 23.90
N ALA A 48 7.09 8.87 23.86
CA ALA A 48 8.04 9.82 23.27
C ALA A 48 7.80 10.03 21.76
N VAL A 49 7.48 8.97 21.02
CA VAL A 49 7.09 9.06 19.60
C VAL A 49 5.79 9.84 19.44
N GLU A 50 4.78 9.52 20.27
CA GLU A 50 3.49 10.22 20.28
C GLU A 50 3.63 11.72 20.58
N ASP A 51 4.41 12.06 21.60
CA ASP A 51 4.69 13.44 22.02
C ASP A 51 5.45 14.21 20.94
N THR A 52 6.46 13.59 20.31
CA THR A 52 7.23 14.19 19.22
C THR A 52 6.33 14.52 18.03
N LYS A 53 5.53 13.54 17.58
CA LYS A 53 4.59 13.73 16.48
C LYS A 53 3.59 14.84 16.78
N THR A 54 3.00 14.81 17.97
CA THR A 54 1.96 15.75 18.40
C THR A 54 2.52 17.16 18.56
N GLY A 55 3.70 17.29 19.18
CA GLY A 55 4.36 18.58 19.40
C GLY A 55 4.74 19.29 18.09
N LEU A 56 5.08 18.53 17.05
CA LEU A 56 5.40 19.05 15.72
C LEU A 56 4.19 19.16 14.78
N GLY A 57 3.01 18.71 15.21
CA GLY A 57 1.79 18.72 14.40
C GLY A 57 1.86 17.80 13.17
N LEU A 58 2.62 16.71 13.27
CA LEU A 58 2.83 15.76 12.18
C LEU A 58 1.74 14.67 12.15
N VAL A 59 1.63 13.98 11.03
CA VAL A 59 0.69 12.87 10.83
C VAL A 59 1.49 11.60 10.54
N THR A 60 1.00 10.45 11.03
CA THR A 60 1.57 9.15 10.71
C THR A 60 0.55 8.27 10.01
N VAL A 61 0.99 7.45 9.05
CA VAL A 61 0.14 6.41 8.48
C VAL A 61 -0.19 5.33 9.52
N CYS A 62 0.61 5.22 10.59
CA CYS A 62 0.38 4.30 11.69
C CYS A 62 -1.01 4.51 12.31
N GLU A 63 -1.37 5.77 12.55
CA GLU A 63 -2.69 6.16 13.07
C GLU A 63 -3.74 6.17 11.95
N GLU A 64 -3.47 6.86 10.85
CA GLU A 64 -4.45 7.12 9.79
C GLU A 64 -4.88 5.86 9.02
N ALA A 65 -4.02 4.82 8.98
CA ALA A 65 -4.35 3.52 8.41
C ALA A 65 -4.87 2.51 9.45
N MET A 66 -5.03 2.91 10.72
CA MET A 66 -5.40 2.03 11.84
C MET A 66 -4.47 0.80 11.95
N CYS A 67 -3.16 1.04 11.92
CA CYS A 67 -2.17 -0.01 11.84
C CYS A 67 -2.20 -0.89 13.10
N PRO A 68 -2.34 -2.23 12.97
CA PRO A 68 -2.29 -3.13 14.12
C PRO A 68 -0.92 -3.10 14.83
N ASN A 69 0.16 -2.72 14.14
CA ASN A 69 1.52 -2.82 14.67
C ASN A 69 2.00 -1.54 15.37
N ILE A 70 1.12 -0.53 15.54
CA ILE A 70 1.49 0.78 16.10
C ILE A 70 2.19 0.66 17.46
N ASP A 71 1.64 -0.19 18.35
CA ASP A 71 2.20 -0.40 19.68
C ASP A 71 3.61 -1.00 19.62
N GLU A 72 3.89 -1.90 18.68
CA GLU A 72 5.20 -2.54 18.54
C GLU A 72 6.22 -1.57 17.92
N CYS A 73 5.88 -0.94 16.79
CA CYS A 73 6.76 -0.03 16.08
C CYS A 73 7.13 1.19 16.92
N TRP A 74 6.15 1.86 17.53
CA TRP A 74 6.42 3.07 18.32
C TRP A 74 7.19 2.74 19.60
N SER A 75 6.94 1.58 20.19
CA SER A 75 7.71 1.11 21.36
C SER A 75 9.16 0.74 21.01
N ALA A 76 9.43 0.44 19.73
CA ALA A 76 10.77 0.29 19.17
C ALA A 76 11.37 1.63 18.70
N GLY A 77 10.69 2.76 18.90
CA GLY A 77 11.18 4.09 18.57
C GLY A 77 11.05 4.50 17.11
N THR A 78 10.26 3.76 16.31
CA THR A 78 10.05 4.06 14.88
C THR A 78 8.58 4.35 14.57
N ALA A 79 8.37 5.22 13.57
CA ALA A 79 7.08 5.54 13.01
C ALA A 79 7.23 5.82 11.52
N THR A 80 6.16 5.61 10.77
CA THR A 80 6.08 6.03 9.37
C THR A 80 5.30 7.33 9.27
N PHE A 81 6.00 8.41 8.96
CA PHE A 81 5.39 9.72 8.78
C PHE A 81 4.65 9.79 7.45
N MET A 82 3.52 10.51 7.43
CA MET A 82 2.71 10.71 6.23
C MET A 82 2.68 12.19 5.87
N LEU A 83 3.32 12.52 4.76
CA LEU A 83 3.40 13.88 4.22
C LEU A 83 2.06 14.30 3.62
N MET A 84 1.91 15.62 3.54
CA MET A 84 0.84 16.32 2.85
C MET A 84 -0.54 16.15 3.50
N GLY A 85 -0.52 15.85 4.81
CA GLY A 85 -1.68 15.73 5.68
C GLY A 85 -2.35 14.35 5.69
N ASP A 86 -3.59 14.33 6.16
CA ASP A 86 -4.43 13.16 6.47
C ASP A 86 -5.58 12.93 5.47
N ILE A 87 -5.72 13.81 4.47
CA ILE A 87 -6.80 13.77 3.47
C ILE A 87 -6.21 13.42 2.10
N CYS A 88 -6.69 12.34 1.51
CA CYS A 88 -6.25 11.82 0.22
C CYS A 88 -7.29 12.08 -0.88
N THR A 89 -6.84 12.48 -2.07
CA THR A 89 -7.70 12.66 -3.27
C THR A 89 -8.27 11.33 -3.80
N ARG A 90 -7.65 10.20 -3.44
CA ARG A 90 -7.99 8.86 -3.93
C ARG A 90 -8.71 7.99 -2.93
N ARG A 91 -9.66 7.20 -3.43
CA ARG A 91 -10.63 6.39 -2.68
C ARG A 91 -10.35 4.89 -2.82
N CYS A 92 -9.13 4.45 -2.52
CA CYS A 92 -8.79 3.03 -2.49
C CYS A 92 -9.70 2.28 -1.49
N GLY A 93 -10.30 1.17 -1.91
CA GLY A 93 -11.34 0.46 -1.15
C GLY A 93 -10.86 -0.20 0.15
N PHE A 94 -9.54 -0.33 0.31
CA PHE A 94 -8.90 -0.92 1.49
C PHE A 94 -8.40 0.11 2.51
N CYS A 95 -8.25 1.38 2.11
CA CYS A 95 -7.43 2.36 2.82
C CYS A 95 -8.27 3.27 3.73
N ALA A 96 -7.94 3.29 5.03
CA ALA A 96 -8.68 4.02 6.06
C ALA A 96 -8.47 5.55 6.06
N VAL A 97 -7.36 6.04 5.49
CA VAL A 97 -7.02 7.47 5.40
C VAL A 97 -8.22 8.28 4.90
N GLN A 98 -8.46 9.46 5.47
CA GLN A 98 -9.62 10.28 5.09
C GLN A 98 -9.60 10.64 3.60
N LYS A 99 -10.79 10.70 2.98
CA LYS A 99 -10.96 10.98 1.54
C LYS A 99 -11.59 12.35 1.35
N GLY A 100 -11.02 13.19 0.51
CA GLY A 100 -11.55 14.54 0.28
C GLY A 100 -10.60 15.46 -0.46
N MET A 101 -10.88 16.77 -0.40
CA MET A 101 -9.95 17.80 -0.86
C MET A 101 -8.93 18.09 0.24
N PRO A 102 -7.63 17.90 -0.02
CA PRO A 102 -6.59 18.17 0.98
C PRO A 102 -6.48 19.66 1.33
N ARG A 103 -5.85 19.94 2.47
CA ARG A 103 -5.46 21.29 2.87
C ARG A 103 -4.26 21.77 2.02
N PRO A 104 -3.99 23.10 1.98
CA PRO A 104 -2.74 23.60 1.43
C PRO A 104 -1.54 22.91 2.08
N LEU A 105 -0.47 22.71 1.30
CA LEU A 105 0.78 22.17 1.85
C LEU A 105 1.31 23.08 2.96
N ASP A 106 1.78 22.46 4.03
CA ASP A 106 2.55 23.16 5.06
C ASP A 106 4.00 23.26 4.58
N GLY A 107 4.46 24.48 4.27
CA GLY A 107 5.82 24.71 3.78
C GLY A 107 6.92 24.33 4.78
N ASP A 108 6.58 24.19 6.07
CA ASP A 108 7.52 23.81 7.13
C ASP A 108 7.50 22.31 7.45
N GLU A 109 6.60 21.52 6.82
CA GLU A 109 6.50 20.07 7.02
C GLU A 109 7.83 19.33 6.78
N PRO A 110 8.61 19.60 5.71
CA PRO A 110 9.93 18.98 5.50
C PRO A 110 10.88 19.14 6.70
N ARG A 111 10.99 20.36 7.23
CA ARG A 111 11.86 20.68 8.38
C ARG A 111 11.38 19.96 9.65
N LYS A 112 10.06 19.96 9.89
CA LYS A 112 9.45 19.27 11.04
C LYS A 112 9.69 17.77 10.99
N ILE A 113 9.61 17.15 9.81
CA ILE A 113 9.90 15.73 9.63
C ILE A 113 11.35 15.42 9.97
N ALA A 114 12.30 16.21 9.46
CA ALA A 114 13.71 16.06 9.79
C ALA A 114 13.97 16.20 11.30
N GLU A 115 13.35 17.20 11.95
CA GLU A 115 13.43 17.41 13.40
C GLU A 115 12.86 16.24 14.19
N ALA A 116 11.74 15.66 13.75
CA ALA A 116 11.15 14.48 14.37
C ALA A 116 12.08 13.26 14.27
N ILE A 117 12.64 13.01 13.09
CA ILE A 117 13.60 11.92 12.84
C ILE A 117 14.84 12.08 13.72
N ALA A 118 15.38 13.30 13.82
CA ALA A 118 16.51 13.62 14.69
C ALA A 118 16.19 13.38 16.16
N THR A 119 15.02 13.83 16.61
CA THR A 119 14.54 13.67 18.01
C THR A 119 14.34 12.21 18.37
N MET A 120 13.79 11.42 17.45
CA MET A 120 13.57 9.98 17.63
C MET A 120 14.87 9.16 17.50
N GLY A 121 15.91 9.70 16.87
CA GLY A 121 17.20 9.05 16.70
C GLY A 121 17.12 7.78 15.83
N VAL A 122 16.21 7.74 14.85
CA VAL A 122 16.03 6.55 14.00
C VAL A 122 17.15 6.42 12.98
N GLN A 123 17.67 5.20 12.83
CA GLN A 123 18.69 4.86 11.82
C GLN A 123 18.09 4.69 10.41
N HIS A 124 16.80 4.39 10.34
CA HIS A 124 16.04 4.21 9.11
C HIS A 124 14.68 4.89 9.25
N ALA A 125 14.45 5.92 8.44
CA ALA A 125 13.22 6.69 8.40
C ALA A 125 12.36 6.22 7.23
N VAL A 126 11.10 5.89 7.50
CA VAL A 126 10.12 5.59 6.44
C VAL A 126 9.14 6.75 6.34
N ILE A 127 9.02 7.31 5.14
CA ILE A 127 8.11 8.42 4.83
C ILE A 127 7.16 7.99 3.72
N THR A 128 5.87 8.22 3.89
CA THR A 128 4.85 8.01 2.85
C THR A 128 4.11 9.32 2.62
N SER A 129 3.21 9.35 1.64
CA SER A 129 2.30 10.48 1.48
C SER A 129 0.89 10.07 1.10
N VAL A 130 -0.07 10.99 1.30
CA VAL A 130 -1.37 10.90 0.64
C VAL A 130 -1.24 11.24 -0.85
N ASN A 131 -2.23 10.83 -1.65
CA ASN A 131 -2.27 11.27 -3.06
C ASN A 131 -2.74 12.73 -3.11
N ARG A 132 -2.04 13.54 -3.90
CA ARG A 132 -2.31 14.97 -4.14
C ARG A 132 -2.54 15.23 -5.63
N ASP A 133 -3.49 14.52 -6.23
CA ASP A 133 -3.76 14.57 -7.69
C ASP A 133 -4.16 15.99 -8.19
N GLU A 134 -4.51 16.90 -7.28
CA GLU A 134 -4.82 18.30 -7.59
C GLU A 134 -3.57 19.19 -7.73
N LEU A 135 -2.41 18.74 -7.27
CA LEU A 135 -1.14 19.44 -7.47
C LEU A 135 -0.54 19.07 -8.83
N PRO A 136 0.10 20.02 -9.56
CA PRO A 136 0.66 19.75 -10.88
C PRO A 136 1.65 18.57 -10.91
N ASP A 137 2.50 18.45 -9.90
CA ASP A 137 3.52 17.39 -9.76
C ASP A 137 3.09 16.26 -8.82
N GLY A 138 1.84 16.27 -8.35
CA GLY A 138 1.35 15.32 -7.37
C GLY A 138 2.04 15.39 -6.00
N GLY A 139 2.76 16.48 -5.69
CA GLY A 139 3.51 16.66 -4.45
C GLY A 139 4.97 16.17 -4.49
N ALA A 140 5.50 15.83 -5.66
CA ALA A 140 6.88 15.34 -5.81
C ALA A 140 7.93 16.31 -5.25
N ALA A 141 7.81 17.61 -5.52
CA ALA A 141 8.73 18.61 -4.99
C ALA A 141 8.70 18.67 -3.45
N HIS A 142 7.55 18.40 -2.83
CA HIS A 142 7.42 18.38 -1.38
C HIS A 142 8.11 17.16 -0.75
N ILE A 143 8.01 16.01 -1.42
CA ILE A 143 8.72 14.79 -1.04
C ILE A 143 10.23 15.01 -1.14
N ALA A 144 10.71 15.55 -2.27
CA ALA A 144 12.12 15.85 -2.49
C ALA A 144 12.68 16.82 -1.44
N ALA A 145 11.97 17.92 -1.15
CA ALA A 145 12.37 18.87 -0.10
C ALA A 145 12.44 18.22 1.30
N THR A 146 11.62 17.20 1.56
CA THR A 146 11.69 16.42 2.81
C THR A 146 12.95 15.57 2.86
N VAL A 147 13.33 14.93 1.76
CA VAL A 147 14.59 14.19 1.68
C VAL A 147 15.78 15.13 1.92
N ASP A 148 15.81 16.28 1.27
CA ASP A 148 16.86 17.30 1.45
C ASP A 148 16.99 17.74 2.91
N ALA A 149 15.87 18.05 3.56
CA ALA A 149 15.86 18.46 4.97
C ALA A 149 16.38 17.36 5.91
N ILE A 150 16.04 16.09 5.64
CA ILE A 150 16.54 14.94 6.41
C ILE A 150 18.04 14.80 6.19
N ARG A 151 18.51 14.86 4.94
CA ARG A 151 19.95 14.75 4.62
C ARG A 151 20.77 15.88 5.25
N GLU A 152 20.23 17.09 5.33
CA GLU A 152 20.89 18.23 5.97
C GLU A 152 21.03 18.01 7.49
N LEU A 153 19.98 17.57 8.16
CA LEU A 153 19.95 17.50 9.63
C LEU A 153 20.50 16.20 10.21
N VAL A 154 20.25 15.06 9.53
CA VAL A 154 20.59 13.70 9.98
C VAL A 154 21.16 12.87 8.82
N PRO A 155 22.34 13.24 8.27
CA PRO A 155 22.89 12.64 7.04
C PRO A 155 23.15 11.12 7.13
N ALA A 156 23.31 10.57 8.33
CA ALA A 156 23.55 9.14 8.55
C ALA A 156 22.26 8.29 8.54
N THR A 157 21.08 8.90 8.65
CA THR A 157 19.81 8.17 8.62
C THR A 157 19.49 7.76 7.20
N THR A 158 19.19 6.48 7.02
CA THR A 158 18.68 5.96 5.74
C THR A 158 17.21 6.33 5.54
N ILE A 159 16.79 6.55 4.30
CA ILE A 159 15.49 7.10 3.94
C ILE A 159 14.78 6.12 2.99
N GLU A 160 13.65 5.57 3.44
CA GLU A 160 12.70 4.83 2.61
C GLU A 160 11.48 5.70 2.30
N LEU A 161 11.19 5.90 1.02
CA LEU A 161 9.99 6.59 0.55
C LEU A 161 8.95 5.61 0.04
N LEU A 162 7.73 5.63 0.56
CA LEU A 162 6.57 4.95 -0.03
C LEU A 162 5.73 5.96 -0.81
N ILE A 163 5.81 5.93 -2.13
CA ILE A 163 5.27 6.98 -2.99
C ILE A 163 3.97 6.58 -3.72
N PRO A 164 3.08 7.56 -4.00
CA PRO A 164 2.01 7.43 -4.98
C PRO A 164 2.49 7.03 -6.38
N ASP A 165 1.57 6.76 -7.30
CA ASP A 165 1.92 6.52 -8.71
C ASP A 165 2.16 7.83 -9.50
N HIS A 166 1.97 8.99 -8.86
CA HIS A 166 2.00 10.34 -9.47
C HIS A 166 1.26 10.45 -10.81
N LEU A 167 0.16 9.69 -10.98
CA LEU A 167 -0.60 9.56 -12.22
C LEU A 167 0.22 9.07 -13.44
N GLY A 168 1.41 8.51 -13.20
CA GLY A 168 2.36 8.11 -14.24
C GLY A 168 3.18 9.27 -14.78
N GLN A 169 3.24 10.41 -14.08
CA GLN A 169 4.08 11.54 -14.45
C GLN A 169 5.54 11.19 -14.15
N ARG A 170 6.26 10.72 -15.18
CA ARG A 170 7.65 10.30 -15.05
C ARG A 170 8.54 11.40 -14.46
N ASP A 171 8.42 12.63 -14.93
CA ASP A 171 9.25 13.75 -14.43
C ASP A 171 9.07 13.99 -12.92
N ALA A 172 7.85 13.77 -12.39
CA ALA A 172 7.59 13.87 -10.96
C ALA A 172 8.27 12.73 -10.17
N ILE A 173 8.28 11.52 -10.71
CA ILE A 173 8.98 10.38 -10.12
C ILE A 173 10.49 10.62 -10.16
N GLU A 174 11.05 10.98 -11.32
CA GLU A 174 12.49 11.25 -11.49
C GLU A 174 12.96 12.36 -10.52
N HIS A 175 12.18 13.42 -10.31
CA HIS A 175 12.49 14.45 -9.32
C HIS A 175 12.58 13.90 -7.88
N ILE A 176 11.72 12.94 -7.51
CA ILE A 176 11.83 12.26 -6.22
C ILE A 176 13.10 11.42 -6.16
N LEU A 177 13.43 10.67 -7.23
CA LEU A 177 14.64 9.85 -7.29
C LEU A 177 15.91 10.71 -7.24
N ASP A 178 15.89 11.88 -7.87
CA ASP A 178 17.00 12.84 -7.88
C ASP A 178 17.32 13.41 -6.49
N SER A 179 16.36 13.41 -5.55
CA SER A 179 16.60 13.81 -4.16
C SER A 179 17.45 12.83 -3.35
N GLY A 180 17.72 11.63 -3.87
CA GLY A 180 18.62 10.64 -3.28
C GLY A 180 18.10 9.89 -2.03
N PRO A 181 16.87 9.35 -2.01
CA PRO A 181 16.47 8.37 -1.01
C PRO A 181 17.24 7.05 -1.17
N ASP A 182 17.36 6.25 -0.11
CA ASP A 182 18.06 4.95 -0.15
C ASP A 182 17.15 3.84 -0.69
N ILE A 183 15.87 3.88 -0.34
CA ILE A 183 14.84 2.94 -0.80
C ILE A 183 13.65 3.72 -1.32
N VAL A 184 13.10 3.31 -2.46
CA VAL A 184 11.81 3.84 -2.94
C VAL A 184 10.86 2.69 -3.18
N ALA A 185 9.73 2.75 -2.48
CA ALA A 185 8.65 1.80 -2.53
C ALA A 185 7.47 2.36 -3.32
N HIS A 186 6.88 1.52 -4.16
CA HIS A 186 5.55 1.73 -4.72
C HIS A 186 4.75 0.43 -4.64
N ASN A 187 3.74 0.38 -3.77
CA ASN A 187 2.99 -0.85 -3.57
C ASN A 187 2.11 -1.20 -4.78
N MET A 188 2.08 -2.48 -5.15
CA MET A 188 1.08 -3.04 -6.07
C MET A 188 -0.28 -3.22 -5.37
N GLU A 189 -0.27 -3.53 -4.08
CA GLU A 189 -1.41 -3.78 -3.18
C GLU A 189 -2.23 -5.04 -3.50
N THR A 190 -2.44 -5.37 -4.77
CA THR A 190 -3.23 -6.53 -5.18
C THR A 190 -2.89 -6.96 -6.62
N VAL A 191 -3.52 -8.05 -7.07
CA VAL A 191 -3.35 -8.65 -8.39
C VAL A 191 -4.12 -7.88 -9.49
N ALA A 192 -3.68 -8.00 -10.74
CA ALA A 192 -4.21 -7.25 -11.88
C ALA A 192 -5.75 -7.32 -12.02
N ARG A 193 -6.34 -8.52 -11.85
CA ARG A 193 -7.81 -8.72 -11.92
C ARG A 193 -8.58 -7.88 -10.90
N LEU A 194 -8.02 -7.67 -9.72
CA LEU A 194 -8.68 -6.96 -8.61
C LEU A 194 -8.39 -5.45 -8.61
N TYR A 195 -7.44 -4.98 -9.43
CA TYR A 195 -6.91 -3.63 -9.36
C TYR A 195 -8.00 -2.55 -9.42
N ARG A 196 -8.93 -2.63 -10.37
CA ARG A 196 -10.03 -1.65 -10.50
C ARG A 196 -10.99 -1.65 -9.31
N ARG A 197 -11.19 -2.81 -8.66
CA ARG A 197 -12.04 -2.93 -7.46
C ARG A 197 -11.33 -2.37 -6.23
N VAL A 198 -10.04 -2.63 -6.08
CA VAL A 198 -9.25 -2.29 -4.89
C VAL A 198 -8.71 -0.85 -4.96
N ARG A 199 -8.26 -0.42 -6.13
CA ARG A 199 -7.64 0.88 -6.43
C ARG A 199 -8.27 1.52 -7.67
N PRO A 200 -9.50 2.05 -7.58
CA PRO A 200 -10.26 2.50 -8.76
C PRO A 200 -9.61 3.64 -9.56
N GLN A 201 -8.68 4.39 -8.95
CA GLN A 201 -7.97 5.51 -9.57
C GLN A 201 -6.51 5.19 -9.96
N ALA A 202 -6.03 3.97 -9.68
CA ALA A 202 -4.70 3.52 -10.08
C ALA A 202 -4.80 2.49 -11.22
N GLN A 203 -3.69 2.22 -11.91
CA GLN A 203 -3.61 1.20 -12.96
C GLN A 203 -2.45 0.24 -12.68
N TYR A 204 -2.67 -1.05 -12.92
CA TYR A 204 -1.66 -2.09 -12.64
C TYR A 204 -0.36 -1.84 -13.42
N GLN A 205 -0.47 -1.63 -14.73
CA GLN A 205 0.68 -1.35 -15.59
C GLN A 205 1.42 -0.08 -15.17
N ARG A 206 0.70 1.00 -14.85
CA ARG A 206 1.32 2.24 -14.36
C ARG A 206 2.15 2.01 -13.10
N SER A 207 1.68 1.17 -12.19
CA SER A 207 2.42 0.86 -10.97
C SER A 207 3.67 0.02 -11.25
N LEU A 208 3.63 -0.88 -12.24
CA LEU A 208 4.82 -1.56 -12.74
C LEU A 208 5.78 -0.57 -13.43
N ASP A 209 5.28 0.38 -14.21
CA ASP A 209 6.10 1.39 -14.88
C ASP A 209 6.84 2.27 -13.85
N VAL A 210 6.17 2.66 -12.76
CA VAL A 210 6.78 3.39 -11.64
C VAL A 210 7.88 2.55 -10.98
N LEU A 211 7.60 1.27 -10.68
CA LEU A 211 8.61 0.37 -10.10
C LEU A 211 9.80 0.15 -11.05
N ASN A 212 9.56 0.06 -12.35
CA ASN A 212 10.61 -0.02 -13.36
C ASN A 212 11.49 1.24 -13.36
N TRP A 213 10.91 2.44 -13.27
CA TRP A 213 11.71 3.68 -13.20
C TRP A 213 12.56 3.73 -11.93
N ILE A 214 12.03 3.25 -10.80
CA ILE A 214 12.78 3.13 -9.56
C ILE A 214 13.92 2.11 -9.71
N GLY A 215 13.64 0.90 -10.19
CA GLY A 215 14.62 -0.18 -10.34
C GLY A 215 15.73 0.11 -11.36
N GLN A 216 15.52 1.07 -12.27
CA GLN A 216 16.54 1.55 -13.20
C GLN A 216 17.48 2.60 -12.60
N ARG A 217 17.24 3.08 -11.38
CA ARG A 217 18.04 4.13 -10.75
C ARG A 217 19.15 3.54 -9.90
N ASP A 218 20.39 3.74 -10.34
CA ASP A 218 21.58 3.31 -9.61
C ASP A 218 21.59 3.90 -8.18
N GLY A 219 21.85 3.04 -7.19
CA GLY A 219 21.97 3.43 -5.79
C GLY A 219 20.64 3.55 -5.04
N ILE A 220 19.49 3.29 -5.67
CA ILE A 220 18.18 3.26 -5.02
C ILE A 220 17.62 1.85 -5.05
N ILE A 221 17.26 1.32 -3.89
CA ILE A 221 16.64 -0.01 -3.80
C ILE A 221 15.14 0.12 -4.07
N SER A 222 14.63 -0.67 -5.00
CA SER A 222 13.21 -0.72 -5.32
C SER A 222 12.43 -1.66 -4.39
N LYS A 223 11.27 -1.22 -3.91
CA LYS A 223 10.44 -2.01 -2.98
C LYS A 223 8.97 -1.99 -3.35
N THR A 224 8.26 -3.07 -3.02
CA THR A 224 6.81 -3.11 -3.16
C THR A 224 6.12 -3.93 -2.07
N GLY A 225 4.80 -3.83 -2.05
CA GLY A 225 3.93 -4.51 -1.12
C GLY A 225 2.66 -5.03 -1.78
N LEU A 226 2.18 -6.18 -1.29
CA LEU A 226 0.90 -6.78 -1.67
C LEU A 226 0.12 -7.19 -0.42
N MET A 227 -1.20 -7.01 -0.46
CA MET A 227 -2.09 -7.53 0.56
C MET A 227 -2.85 -8.75 0.05
N MET A 228 -2.86 -9.81 0.84
CA MET A 228 -3.64 -11.01 0.57
C MET A 228 -4.93 -11.04 1.38
N GLY A 229 -5.97 -11.65 0.85
CA GLY A 229 -7.30 -11.69 1.46
C GLY A 229 -8.33 -10.77 0.81
N LEU A 230 -8.03 -10.21 -0.37
CA LEU A 230 -8.92 -9.35 -1.16
C LEU A 230 -9.68 -10.10 -2.26
N GLY A 231 -9.41 -11.40 -2.41
CA GLY A 231 -10.06 -12.31 -3.36
C GLY A 231 -9.14 -12.82 -4.47
N GLU A 232 -7.84 -12.60 -4.32
CA GLU A 232 -6.76 -13.14 -5.15
C GLU A 232 -6.52 -14.63 -4.87
N THR A 233 -6.03 -15.35 -5.87
CA THR A 233 -5.47 -16.70 -5.69
C THR A 233 -3.97 -16.63 -5.43
N ASN A 234 -3.38 -17.72 -4.90
CA ASN A 234 -1.92 -17.79 -4.74
C ASN A 234 -1.20 -17.76 -6.10
N SER A 235 -1.80 -18.32 -7.16
CA SER A 235 -1.23 -18.25 -8.51
C SER A 235 -1.17 -16.81 -9.03
N GLU A 236 -2.22 -16.01 -8.81
CA GLU A 236 -2.19 -14.61 -9.22
C GLU A 236 -1.18 -13.79 -8.41
N VAL A 237 -0.94 -14.14 -7.14
CA VAL A 237 0.14 -13.52 -6.36
C VAL A 237 1.50 -13.88 -6.94
N PHE A 238 1.70 -15.13 -7.36
CA PHE A 238 2.91 -15.56 -8.04
C PHE A 238 3.10 -14.84 -9.40
N ASP A 239 2.04 -14.65 -10.18
CA ASP A 239 2.09 -13.88 -11.43
C ASP A 239 2.59 -12.44 -11.16
N VAL A 240 2.07 -11.78 -10.10
CA VAL A 240 2.56 -10.45 -9.69
C VAL A 240 4.05 -10.50 -9.34
N MET A 241 4.51 -11.53 -8.62
CA MET A 241 5.93 -11.67 -8.27
C MET A 241 6.81 -11.80 -9.51
N GLN A 242 6.35 -12.50 -10.56
CA GLN A 242 7.06 -12.57 -11.84
C GLN A 242 7.09 -11.22 -12.55
N ASP A 243 5.98 -10.51 -12.59
CA ASP A 243 5.91 -9.16 -13.17
C ASP A 243 6.87 -8.19 -12.45
N LEU A 244 6.95 -8.28 -11.13
CA LEU A 244 7.83 -7.47 -10.29
C LEU A 244 9.31 -7.74 -10.55
N ARG A 245 9.69 -9.00 -10.75
CA ARG A 245 11.07 -9.33 -11.13
C ARG A 245 11.40 -8.89 -12.55
N ALA A 246 10.42 -8.84 -13.46
CA ALA A 246 10.62 -8.33 -14.82
C ALA A 246 10.88 -6.81 -14.88
N VAL A 247 10.59 -6.08 -13.80
CA VAL A 247 10.89 -4.65 -13.63
C VAL A 247 11.98 -4.40 -12.57
N ASP A 248 12.79 -5.42 -12.29
CA ASP A 248 13.90 -5.38 -11.34
C ASP A 248 13.54 -4.93 -9.91
N CYS A 249 12.30 -5.21 -9.46
CA CYS A 249 11.89 -4.90 -8.09
C CYS A 249 12.64 -5.78 -7.06
N GLU A 250 13.39 -5.18 -6.14
CA GLU A 250 14.33 -5.90 -5.26
C GLU A 250 13.71 -6.45 -3.97
N ILE A 251 12.88 -5.64 -3.30
CA ILE A 251 12.26 -6.00 -2.02
C ILE A 251 10.77 -6.24 -2.19
N PHE A 252 10.29 -7.40 -1.72
CA PHE A 252 8.87 -7.75 -1.72
C PHE A 252 8.33 -7.90 -0.31
N THR A 253 7.22 -7.22 -0.02
CA THR A 253 6.49 -7.38 1.25
C THR A 253 5.09 -7.92 0.99
N VAL A 254 4.63 -8.85 1.83
CA VAL A 254 3.27 -9.40 1.69
C VAL A 254 2.64 -9.68 3.04
N GLY A 255 1.40 -9.22 3.21
CA GLY A 255 0.68 -9.39 4.46
C GLY A 255 -0.82 -9.57 4.32
N GLN A 256 -1.50 -9.91 5.41
CA GLN A 256 -2.95 -10.08 5.41
C GLN A 256 -3.64 -8.71 5.33
N TYR A 257 -4.55 -8.57 4.38
CA TYR A 257 -5.54 -7.51 4.35
C TYR A 257 -6.43 -7.60 5.59
N LEU A 258 -6.44 -6.54 6.38
CA LEU A 258 -7.37 -6.35 7.48
C LEU A 258 -8.30 -5.20 7.11
N SER A 259 -9.59 -5.48 7.03
CA SER A 259 -10.58 -4.45 6.73
C SER A 259 -10.65 -3.42 7.87
N PRO A 260 -10.39 -2.12 7.63
CA PRO A 260 -10.37 -1.15 8.71
C PRO A 260 -11.73 -0.93 9.38
N THR A 261 -12.79 -0.93 8.56
CA THR A 261 -14.17 -0.78 9.02
C THR A 261 -15.12 -1.53 8.08
N THR A 262 -16.37 -1.74 8.49
CA THR A 262 -17.41 -2.38 7.68
C THR A 262 -17.75 -1.68 6.36
N ARG A 263 -17.29 -0.43 6.17
CA ARG A 263 -17.47 0.35 4.93
C ARG A 263 -16.38 0.07 3.88
N HIS A 264 -15.28 -0.57 4.27
CA HIS A 264 -14.20 -0.94 3.36
C HIS A 264 -14.47 -2.30 2.71
N LEU A 265 -13.58 -2.71 1.81
CA LEU A 265 -13.67 -4.04 1.19
C LEU A 265 -13.74 -5.14 2.27
N PRO A 266 -14.56 -6.18 2.05
CA PRO A 266 -14.58 -7.32 2.96
C PRO A 266 -13.26 -8.10 2.81
N VAL A 267 -12.85 -8.75 3.89
CA VAL A 267 -11.86 -9.82 3.80
C VAL A 267 -12.54 -11.01 3.12
N GLU A 268 -11.94 -11.54 2.06
CA GLU A 268 -12.45 -12.68 1.27
C GLU A 268 -11.83 -14.01 1.75
N ARG A 269 -10.62 -13.97 2.31
CA ARG A 269 -9.95 -15.12 2.94
C ARG A 269 -8.98 -14.72 4.04
N TRP A 270 -8.86 -15.58 5.05
CA TRP A 270 -7.76 -15.54 6.02
C TRP A 270 -6.63 -16.44 5.53
N VAL A 271 -5.50 -15.85 5.20
CA VAL A 271 -4.31 -16.57 4.76
C VAL A 271 -3.58 -17.15 5.97
N THR A 272 -3.20 -18.42 5.87
CA THR A 272 -2.48 -19.16 6.91
C THR A 272 -1.00 -18.79 6.92
N PRO A 273 -0.31 -18.84 8.08
CA PRO A 273 1.13 -18.63 8.16
C PRO A 273 1.93 -19.46 7.15
N ASP A 274 1.61 -20.76 6.99
CA ASP A 274 2.27 -21.64 6.04
C ASP A 274 2.22 -21.14 4.58
N THR A 275 1.13 -20.46 4.18
CA THR A 275 1.03 -19.86 2.84
C THR A 275 1.93 -18.64 2.70
N PHE A 276 2.10 -17.85 3.78
CA PHE A 276 3.07 -16.76 3.78
C PHE A 276 4.51 -17.31 3.71
N ASP A 277 4.80 -18.42 4.37
CA ASP A 277 6.11 -19.08 4.29
C ASP A 277 6.39 -19.60 2.87
N GLU A 278 5.39 -20.22 2.22
CA GLU A 278 5.47 -20.64 0.81
C GLU A 278 5.75 -19.46 -0.12
N ILE A 279 5.07 -18.32 0.06
CA ILE A 279 5.30 -17.12 -0.75
C ILE A 279 6.69 -16.53 -0.49
N ALA A 280 7.16 -16.55 0.75
CA ALA A 280 8.50 -16.09 1.09
C ALA A 280 9.56 -16.91 0.34
N GLU A 281 9.40 -18.23 0.34
CA GLU A 281 10.31 -19.15 -0.34
C GLU A 281 10.28 -18.96 -1.87
N LEU A 282 9.09 -18.86 -2.46
CA LEU A 282 8.95 -18.57 -3.89
C LEU A 282 9.60 -17.23 -4.27
N GLY A 283 9.45 -16.20 -3.43
CA GLY A 283 10.08 -14.90 -3.67
C GLY A 283 11.60 -14.98 -3.66
N ARG A 284 12.18 -15.69 -2.69
CA ARG A 284 13.63 -15.94 -2.66
C ARG A 284 14.11 -16.70 -3.90
N GLN A 285 13.37 -17.71 -4.33
CA GLN A 285 13.69 -18.47 -5.55
C GLN A 285 13.60 -17.63 -6.83
N LEU A 286 12.69 -16.65 -6.89
CA LEU A 286 12.58 -15.68 -7.98
C LEU A 286 13.66 -14.58 -7.95
N GLY A 287 14.46 -14.52 -6.87
CA GLY A 287 15.60 -13.61 -6.75
C GLY A 287 15.28 -12.23 -6.20
N PHE A 288 14.23 -12.06 -5.39
CA PHE A 288 14.13 -10.87 -4.53
C PHE A 288 15.26 -10.89 -3.50
N SER A 289 15.90 -9.75 -3.27
CA SER A 289 16.99 -9.62 -2.28
C SER A 289 16.46 -9.77 -0.85
N HIS A 290 15.24 -9.31 -0.62
CA HIS A 290 14.55 -9.45 0.66
C HIS A 290 13.06 -9.73 0.45
N VAL A 291 12.52 -10.67 1.23
CA VAL A 291 11.09 -10.98 1.25
C VAL A 291 10.60 -10.99 2.70
N GLU A 292 9.75 -10.03 3.04
CA GLU A 292 9.06 -9.97 4.32
C GLU A 292 7.62 -10.43 4.12
N SER A 293 7.26 -11.56 4.70
CA SER A 293 6.01 -12.26 4.41
C SER A 293 5.38 -12.77 5.70
N GLY A 294 4.16 -12.31 5.99
CA GLY A 294 3.48 -12.78 7.19
C GLY A 294 2.15 -12.08 7.46
N PRO A 295 1.30 -12.65 8.34
CA PRO A 295 -0.06 -12.15 8.53
C PRO A 295 -0.13 -10.68 8.97
N LEU A 296 0.80 -10.23 9.82
CA LEU A 296 0.83 -8.85 10.32
C LEU A 296 1.83 -7.95 9.59
N VAL A 297 2.50 -8.44 8.55
CA VAL A 297 3.45 -7.64 7.75
C VAL A 297 2.73 -6.47 7.09
N ARG A 298 3.44 -5.34 7.03
CA ARG A 298 3.08 -4.09 6.35
C ARG A 298 4.32 -3.59 5.62
N SER A 299 4.16 -2.76 4.59
CA SER A 299 5.30 -2.23 3.82
C SER A 299 6.38 -1.61 4.70
N SER A 300 6.00 -0.93 5.79
CA SER A 300 6.92 -0.29 6.74
C SER A 300 7.13 -1.06 8.05
N TYR A 301 6.61 -2.28 8.19
CA TYR A 301 6.76 -3.06 9.43
C TYR A 301 8.23 -3.43 9.63
N MET A 302 8.85 -2.85 10.66
CA MET A 302 10.26 -3.08 11.01
C MET A 302 11.21 -3.00 9.80
N ALA A 303 10.99 -2.00 8.92
CA ALA A 303 11.68 -1.89 7.63
C ALA A 303 13.22 -1.85 7.73
N HIS A 304 13.77 -1.43 8.87
CA HIS A 304 15.22 -1.52 9.14
C HIS A 304 15.78 -2.94 8.97
N ARG A 305 14.99 -3.99 9.19
CA ARG A 305 15.45 -5.39 8.99
C ARG A 305 15.77 -5.73 7.54
N ALA A 306 15.22 -4.98 6.58
CA ALA A 306 15.50 -5.19 5.17
C ALA A 306 16.84 -4.58 4.73
N ILE A 307 17.47 -3.75 5.57
CA ILE A 307 18.78 -3.12 5.29
C ILE A 307 19.92 -3.67 6.15
N GLU A 308 19.62 -4.49 7.16
CA GLU A 308 20.63 -5.14 8.01
C GLU A 308 21.25 -6.33 7.26
N HIS A 309 22.35 -6.09 6.55
CA HIS A 309 23.21 -7.10 5.94
C HIS A 309 24.66 -6.96 6.41
#